data_AF-A0A9X2F8R5-F1
#
_entry.id   AF-A0A9X2F8R5-F1
#
_cell.length_a   1.000
_cell.length_b   1.000
_cell.length_c   1.000
_cell.angle_alpha   90.00
_cell.angle_beta   90.00
_cell.angle_gamma   90.00
#
_symmetry.space_group_name_H-M   'P 1'
#
loop_
_entity.id
_entity.type
_entity.pdbx_description
1 polymer ?
#
loop_
_entity_poly.entity_id
_entity_poly.type
_entity_poly.pdbx_seq_one_letter_code
_entity_poly.pdbx_strand_id
1 'polypeptide(L)'
;MQYTTILQDMFAHNDWANAKLYDLSSDLTDTQLDEPREMGFGSLRNTLFHMLEAERVWLGRWRGEPAPPLARDAEGLSISEIRARAASVASDRNELVASEATDNFTRQVTFKDGQQNEWTFTLGDLMNHVVNHGMHHRAQALSYLKSFGRKVPGGLDYLFYKIAYPSCEVPEASLQPLRSYGLEVATAEGRIPHFDRSRIEFYFAYSEWAMDRVFAGAAELAEPQLDQAFDMGTGSLRNNLQHMIDAERWWLGNWAADRSAFPRGEEPRSLSSMREQYAMVCGQRNQFIESLDDKSADRIVYVAIGGPENCYRVTESLVQLCGHGTHHRAQCANMLRQLGIAVGWLDIVQWLREEK
;
A
#
# COMPACT_ATOMS: atom_id res chain seq x y z
N MET A 1 -20.01 -10.32 10.46
CA MET A 1 -19.31 -9.54 9.41
C MET A 1 -20.23 -8.44 8.91
N GLN A 2 -19.69 -7.27 8.59
CA GLN A 2 -20.44 -6.13 8.06
C GLN A 2 -19.95 -5.75 6.68
N TYR A 3 -20.86 -5.40 5.77
CA TYR A 3 -20.48 -4.86 4.48
C TYR A 3 -20.05 -3.39 4.57
N THR A 4 -19.00 -3.04 3.83
CA THR A 4 -18.45 -1.68 3.74
C THR A 4 -18.06 -1.35 2.30
N THR A 5 -17.74 -0.10 2.04
CA THR A 5 -17.03 0.27 0.80
C THR A 5 -15.58 -0.22 0.83
N ILE A 6 -14.93 -0.28 -0.34
CA ILE A 6 -13.49 -0.57 -0.44
C ILE A 6 -12.67 0.45 0.36
N LEU A 7 -12.98 1.75 0.26
CA LEU A 7 -12.23 2.81 0.95
C LEU A 7 -12.33 2.70 2.48
N GLN A 8 -13.51 2.41 3.02
CA GLN A 8 -13.69 2.16 4.46
C GLN A 8 -12.79 1.02 4.95
N ASP A 9 -12.70 -0.05 4.18
CA ASP A 9 -11.91 -1.22 4.54
C ASP A 9 -10.40 -0.98 4.38
N MET A 10 -10.00 -0.21 3.37
CA MET A 10 -8.62 0.25 3.20
C MET A 10 -8.16 1.16 4.35
N PHE A 11 -9.02 2.06 4.85
CA PHE A 11 -8.68 2.87 6.03
C PHE A 11 -8.61 2.03 7.32
N ALA A 12 -9.46 1.03 7.46
CA ALA A 12 -9.35 0.09 8.57
C ALA A 12 -8.03 -0.70 8.55
N HIS A 13 -7.61 -1.16 7.36
CA HIS A 13 -6.28 -1.74 7.16
C HIS A 13 -5.18 -0.74 7.51
N ASN A 14 -5.31 0.52 7.07
CA ASN A 14 -4.34 1.58 7.35
C ASN A 14 -4.13 1.77 8.86
N ASP A 15 -5.23 1.85 9.63
CA ASP A 15 -5.18 1.98 11.09
C ASP A 15 -4.53 0.77 11.75
N TRP A 16 -4.95 -0.44 11.36
CA TRP A 16 -4.37 -1.68 11.87
C TRP A 16 -2.85 -1.74 11.60
N ALA A 17 -2.43 -1.45 10.38
CA ALA A 17 -1.04 -1.52 9.99
C ALA A 17 -0.19 -0.42 10.65
N ASN A 18 -0.72 0.80 10.80
CA ASN A 18 -0.03 1.88 11.51
C ASN A 18 0.13 1.57 13.00
N ALA A 19 -0.87 0.97 13.64
CA ALA A 19 -0.76 0.53 15.04
C ALA A 19 0.43 -0.43 15.23
N LYS A 20 0.60 -1.41 14.32
CA LYS A 20 1.76 -2.33 14.35
C LYS A 20 3.11 -1.62 14.18
N LEU A 21 3.17 -0.61 13.31
CA LEU A 21 4.39 0.20 13.16
C LEU A 21 4.75 0.93 14.45
N TYR A 22 3.76 1.54 15.12
CA TYR A 22 3.99 2.23 16.38
C TYR A 22 4.41 1.25 17.48
N ASP A 23 3.81 0.06 17.55
CA ASP A 23 4.21 -0.97 18.50
C ASP A 23 5.69 -1.36 18.29
N LEU A 24 6.11 -1.60 17.04
CA LEU A 24 7.50 -1.93 16.69
C LEU A 24 8.51 -0.81 16.90
N SER A 25 8.03 0.43 17.02
CA SER A 25 8.88 1.61 17.23
C SER A 25 8.94 2.05 18.69
N SER A 26 8.09 1.47 19.56
CA SER A 26 7.82 1.98 20.91
C SER A 26 8.99 1.90 21.89
N ASP A 27 9.92 0.97 21.67
CA ASP A 27 11.09 0.71 22.51
C ASP A 27 12.42 1.09 21.84
N LEU A 28 12.37 1.78 20.69
CA LEU A 28 13.56 2.33 20.05
C LEU A 28 14.07 3.56 20.82
N THR A 29 15.39 3.69 20.90
CA THR A 29 16.04 4.87 21.48
C THR A 29 15.92 6.08 20.55
N ASP A 30 16.00 7.29 21.10
CA ASP A 30 16.02 8.51 20.28
C ASP A 30 17.13 8.48 19.22
N THR A 31 18.31 7.94 19.55
CA THR A 31 19.41 7.76 18.60
C THR A 31 19.03 6.87 17.42
N GLN A 32 18.28 5.79 17.63
CA GLN A 32 17.79 4.94 16.53
C GLN A 32 16.68 5.64 15.74
N LEU A 33 15.76 6.30 16.42
CA LEU A 33 14.63 6.99 15.81
C LEU A 33 15.07 8.13 14.88
N ASP A 34 16.15 8.82 15.25
CA ASP A 34 16.70 9.99 14.57
C ASP A 34 17.96 9.67 13.74
N GLU A 35 18.31 8.39 13.56
CA GLU A 35 19.45 7.97 12.75
C GLU A 35 19.29 8.45 11.29
N PRO A 36 20.20 9.31 10.77
CA PRO A 36 20.07 9.88 9.43
C PRO A 36 20.22 8.83 8.33
N ARG A 37 19.31 8.82 7.35
CA ARG A 37 19.40 7.99 6.15
C ARG A 37 18.91 8.67 4.89
N GLU A 38 19.43 8.22 3.75
CA GLU A 38 18.97 8.62 2.42
C GLU A 38 17.67 7.90 2.03
N MET A 39 16.66 7.93 2.91
CA MET A 39 15.34 7.31 2.73
C MET A 39 14.22 8.19 3.27
N GLY A 40 13.14 8.41 2.51
CA GLY A 40 11.97 9.15 2.97
C GLY A 40 12.32 10.54 3.52
N PHE A 41 11.97 10.77 4.79
CA PHE A 41 12.15 12.04 5.52
C PHE A 41 13.41 12.10 6.38
N GLY A 42 14.42 11.30 6.04
CA GLY A 42 15.75 11.36 6.67
C GLY A 42 15.89 10.54 7.96
N SER A 43 14.80 10.20 8.64
CA SER A 43 14.80 9.33 9.82
C SER A 43 13.49 8.56 9.99
N LEU A 44 13.46 7.56 10.87
CA LEU A 44 12.22 6.84 11.20
C LEU A 44 11.21 7.76 11.89
N ARG A 45 11.65 8.59 12.85
CA ARG A 45 10.77 9.53 13.57
C ARG A 45 10.08 10.48 12.60
N ASN A 46 10.85 11.11 11.70
CA ASN A 46 10.30 12.05 10.73
C ASN A 46 9.40 11.35 9.70
N THR A 47 9.68 10.09 9.35
CA THR A 47 8.80 9.30 8.48
C THR A 47 7.44 9.03 9.14
N LEU A 48 7.43 8.60 10.42
CA LEU A 48 6.18 8.37 11.17
C LEU A 48 5.41 9.67 11.43
N PHE A 49 6.13 10.75 11.72
CA PHE A 49 5.54 12.07 11.88
C PHE A 49 4.93 12.59 10.57
N HIS A 50 5.61 12.37 9.44
CA HIS A 50 5.07 12.73 8.14
C HIS A 50 3.78 11.99 7.81
N MET A 51 3.69 10.69 8.12
CA MET A 51 2.45 9.93 7.92
C MET A 51 1.28 10.55 8.69
N LEU A 52 1.49 10.94 9.95
CA LEU A 52 0.53 11.69 10.77
C LEU A 52 0.14 13.02 10.10
N GLU A 53 1.13 13.86 9.78
CA GLU A 53 0.88 15.22 9.30
C GLU A 53 0.23 15.25 7.92
N ALA A 54 0.60 14.31 7.03
CA ALA A 54 -0.03 14.15 5.74
C ALA A 54 -1.53 13.85 5.88
N GLU A 55 -1.89 12.92 6.75
CA GLU A 55 -3.29 12.58 7.00
C GLU A 55 -4.05 13.75 7.62
N ARG A 56 -3.45 14.45 8.59
CA ARG A 56 -4.02 15.65 9.23
C ARG A 56 -4.30 16.76 8.21
N VAL A 57 -3.34 17.06 7.33
CA VAL A 57 -3.48 18.09 6.30
C VAL A 57 -4.58 17.72 5.30
N TRP A 58 -4.63 16.46 4.87
CA TRP A 58 -5.66 16.01 3.94
C TRP A 58 -7.05 15.99 4.55
N LEU A 59 -7.19 15.56 5.80
CA LEU A 59 -8.44 15.64 6.52
C LEU A 59 -8.96 17.09 6.60
N GLY A 60 -8.09 18.06 6.91
CA GLY A 60 -8.44 19.48 6.88
C GLY A 60 -8.94 19.92 5.49
N ARG A 61 -8.25 19.51 4.42
CA ARG A 61 -8.69 19.77 3.03
C ARG A 61 -10.07 19.17 2.75
N TRP A 62 -10.34 17.95 3.20
CA TRP A 62 -11.63 17.29 3.01
C TRP A 62 -12.78 17.99 3.73
N ARG A 63 -12.49 18.65 4.85
CA ARG A 63 -13.42 19.48 5.63
C ARG A 63 -13.54 20.93 5.11
N GLY A 64 -12.75 21.31 4.10
CA GLY A 64 -12.69 22.69 3.61
C GLY A 64 -12.01 23.66 4.59
N GLU A 65 -11.23 23.13 5.53
CA GLU A 65 -10.47 23.93 6.49
C GLU A 65 -9.21 24.50 5.83
N PRO A 66 -8.72 25.68 6.27
CA PRO A 66 -7.44 26.20 5.80
C PRO A 66 -6.33 25.17 6.06
N ALA A 67 -5.60 24.80 5.01
CA ALA A 67 -4.50 23.86 5.15
C ALA A 67 -3.37 24.51 5.98
N PRO A 68 -3.04 24.00 7.18
CA PRO A 68 -1.86 24.47 7.89
C PRO A 68 -0.61 24.06 7.12
N PRO A 69 0.52 24.79 7.24
CA PRO A 69 1.78 24.35 6.68
C PRO A 69 2.11 22.94 7.14
N LEU A 70 2.55 22.08 6.22
CA LEU A 70 2.99 20.73 6.55
C LEU A 70 4.31 20.82 7.34
N ALA A 71 4.27 20.49 8.63
CA ALA A 71 5.48 20.30 9.41
C ALA A 71 6.24 19.07 8.87
N ARG A 72 7.55 19.20 8.68
CA ARG A 72 8.42 18.12 8.17
C ARG A 72 9.35 17.54 9.22
N ASP A 73 9.47 18.22 10.35
CA ASP A 73 10.29 17.83 11.48
C ASP A 73 9.36 17.51 12.65
N ALA A 74 9.60 16.36 13.29
CA ALA A 74 8.87 15.95 14.47
C ALA A 74 9.21 16.82 15.70
N GLU A 75 10.23 17.68 15.65
CA GLU A 75 10.65 18.55 16.76
C GLU A 75 10.89 17.76 18.07
N GLY A 76 11.41 16.53 17.94
CA GLY A 76 11.71 15.65 19.07
C GLY A 76 10.51 14.93 19.70
N LEU A 77 9.31 14.98 19.08
CA LEU A 77 8.14 14.25 19.59
C LEU A 77 8.41 12.76 19.76
N SER A 78 8.07 12.21 20.92
CA SER A 78 8.17 10.77 21.19
C SER A 78 7.20 9.95 20.34
N ILE A 79 7.47 8.66 20.18
CA ILE A 79 6.58 7.74 19.45
C ILE A 79 5.19 7.67 20.06
N SER A 80 5.07 7.77 21.40
CA SER A 80 3.78 7.79 22.08
C SER A 80 2.98 9.04 21.77
N GLU A 81 3.63 10.21 21.69
CA GLU A 81 2.98 11.47 21.29
C GLU A 81 2.53 11.44 19.82
N ILE A 82 3.38 10.97 18.91
CA ILE A 82 3.02 10.78 17.49
C ILE A 82 1.82 9.84 17.37
N ARG A 83 1.86 8.70 18.07
CA ARG A 83 0.75 7.72 18.08
C ARG A 83 -0.54 8.33 18.62
N ALA A 84 -0.48 9.09 19.71
CA ALA A 84 -1.66 9.72 20.31
C ALA A 84 -2.30 10.74 19.36
N ARG A 85 -1.48 11.58 18.70
CA ARG A 85 -1.96 12.53 17.69
C ARG A 85 -2.55 11.80 16.48
N ALA A 86 -1.89 10.74 16.01
CA ALA A 86 -2.38 9.93 14.89
C ALA A 86 -3.71 9.25 15.22
N ALA A 87 -3.88 8.75 16.44
CA ALA A 87 -5.15 8.18 16.88
C ALA A 87 -6.29 9.22 16.88
N SER A 88 -6.02 10.46 17.29
CA SER A 88 -7.00 11.55 17.22
C SER A 88 -7.39 11.86 15.77
N VAL A 89 -6.41 12.00 14.87
CA VAL A 89 -6.66 12.26 13.44
C VAL A 89 -7.42 11.09 12.81
N ALA A 90 -7.05 9.86 13.13
CA ALA A 90 -7.72 8.66 12.62
C ALA A 90 -9.18 8.57 13.09
N SER A 91 -9.49 8.95 14.34
CA SER A 91 -10.86 9.00 14.85
C SER A 91 -11.71 9.99 14.05
N ASP A 92 -11.23 11.22 13.94
CA ASP A 92 -11.84 12.31 13.17
C ASP A 92 -12.05 11.96 11.70
N ARG A 93 -11.08 11.27 11.10
CA ARG A 93 -11.12 10.77 9.73
C ARG A 93 -12.14 9.65 9.59
N ASN A 94 -12.21 8.72 10.53
CA ASN A 94 -13.16 7.61 10.52
C ASN A 94 -14.61 8.09 10.63
N GLU A 95 -14.87 9.14 11.41
CA GLU A 95 -16.18 9.80 11.48
C GLU A 95 -16.59 10.37 10.11
N LEU A 96 -15.69 11.08 9.43
CA LEU A 96 -15.94 11.62 8.09
C LEU A 96 -16.14 10.51 7.05
N VAL A 97 -15.30 9.47 7.08
CA VAL A 97 -15.42 8.31 6.18
C VAL A 97 -16.77 7.60 6.40
N ALA A 98 -17.25 7.51 7.64
CA ALA A 98 -18.54 6.90 7.93
C ALA A 98 -19.72 7.78 7.46
N SER A 99 -19.64 9.10 7.64
CA SER A 99 -20.75 10.01 7.27
C SER A 99 -20.91 10.20 5.76
N GLU A 100 -19.84 10.07 4.99
CA GLU A 100 -19.82 10.29 3.53
C GLU A 100 -19.99 8.99 2.71
N ALA A 101 -20.02 7.83 3.39
CA ALA A 101 -20.08 6.52 2.73
C ALA A 101 -21.37 6.31 1.93
N THR A 102 -22.49 6.93 2.33
CA THR A 102 -23.78 6.78 1.64
C THR A 102 -23.79 7.38 0.25
N ASP A 103 -22.97 8.41 0.01
CA ASP A 103 -22.90 9.15 -1.26
C ASP A 103 -21.71 8.70 -2.11
N ASN A 104 -21.15 7.52 -1.79
CA ASN A 104 -19.97 6.91 -2.40
C ASN A 104 -18.78 7.88 -2.56
N PHE A 105 -18.61 8.80 -1.60
CA PHE A 105 -17.52 9.78 -1.57
C PHE A 105 -17.43 10.67 -2.83
N THR A 106 -18.56 10.96 -3.49
CA THR A 106 -18.59 11.71 -4.75
C THR A 106 -18.46 13.23 -4.61
N ARG A 107 -18.52 13.74 -3.37
CA ARG A 107 -18.38 15.17 -3.06
C ARG A 107 -17.08 15.74 -3.64
N GLN A 108 -17.19 16.91 -4.28
CA GLN A 108 -16.03 17.63 -4.80
C GLN A 108 -15.29 18.34 -3.66
N VAL A 109 -13.96 18.23 -3.66
CA VAL A 109 -13.06 18.88 -2.71
C VAL A 109 -12.11 19.78 -3.51
N THR A 110 -12.19 21.08 -3.26
CA THR A 110 -11.28 22.07 -3.82
C THR A 110 -10.21 22.44 -2.79
N PHE A 111 -8.93 22.41 -3.18
CA PHE A 111 -7.82 22.76 -2.31
C PHE A 111 -6.69 23.42 -3.10
N LYS A 112 -5.78 24.09 -2.39
CA LYS A 112 -4.54 24.64 -2.95
C LYS A 112 -3.33 23.77 -2.62
N ASP A 113 -2.45 23.60 -3.58
CA ASP A 113 -1.15 22.93 -3.37
C ASP A 113 -0.11 23.89 -2.76
N GLY A 114 1.12 23.38 -2.54
CA GLY A 114 2.21 24.19 -1.99
C GLY A 114 2.65 25.36 -2.88
N GLN A 115 2.30 25.34 -4.16
CA GLN A 115 2.56 26.40 -5.14
C GLN A 115 1.34 27.33 -5.31
N GLN A 116 0.30 27.19 -4.48
CA GLN A 116 -0.95 27.94 -4.55
C GLN A 116 -1.81 27.65 -5.79
N ASN A 117 -1.52 26.59 -6.56
CA ASN A 117 -2.40 26.16 -7.63
C ASN A 117 -3.66 25.52 -7.03
N GLU A 118 -4.81 25.84 -7.60
CA GLU A 118 -6.10 25.31 -7.16
C GLU A 118 -6.45 24.03 -7.92
N TRP A 119 -6.91 23.02 -7.19
CA TRP A 119 -7.27 21.71 -7.73
C TRP A 119 -8.60 21.25 -7.11
N THR A 120 -9.43 20.59 -7.93
CA THR A 120 -10.71 20.00 -7.50
C THR A 120 -10.79 18.54 -7.89
N PHE A 121 -11.02 17.63 -6.93
CA PHE A 121 -11.21 16.20 -7.18
C PHE A 121 -12.33 15.65 -6.30
N THR A 122 -12.81 14.43 -6.58
CA THR A 122 -13.78 13.78 -5.68
C THR A 122 -13.11 13.40 -4.35
N LEU A 123 -13.89 13.38 -3.27
CA LEU A 123 -13.42 12.94 -1.97
C LEU A 123 -12.86 11.51 -2.03
N GLY A 124 -13.51 10.61 -2.78
CA GLY A 124 -13.06 9.23 -2.97
C GLY A 124 -11.67 9.11 -3.60
N ASP A 125 -11.36 9.97 -4.58
CA ASP A 125 -10.03 9.96 -5.22
C ASP A 125 -8.94 10.44 -4.26
N LEU A 126 -9.24 11.46 -3.47
CA LEU A 126 -8.33 11.99 -2.44
C LEU A 126 -8.17 11.01 -1.27
N MET A 127 -9.22 10.30 -0.89
CA MET A 127 -9.18 9.24 0.09
C MET A 127 -8.30 8.08 -0.39
N ASN A 128 -8.45 7.65 -1.64
CA ASN A 128 -7.60 6.61 -2.23
C ASN A 128 -6.13 7.06 -2.26
N HIS A 129 -5.87 8.34 -2.57
CA HIS A 129 -4.53 8.93 -2.48
C HIS A 129 -3.95 8.81 -1.07
N VAL A 130 -4.67 9.22 -0.02
CA VAL A 130 -4.13 9.23 1.34
C VAL A 130 -3.81 7.83 1.86
N VAL A 131 -4.71 6.87 1.65
CA VAL A 131 -4.45 5.50 2.10
C VAL A 131 -3.28 4.86 1.36
N ASN A 132 -3.14 5.12 0.06
CA ASN A 132 -2.03 4.64 -0.75
C ASN A 132 -0.70 5.34 -0.39
N HIS A 133 -0.72 6.65 -0.12
CA HIS A 133 0.42 7.40 0.37
C HIS A 133 0.90 6.87 1.74
N GLY A 134 -0.04 6.51 2.63
CA GLY A 134 0.26 5.80 3.87
C GLY A 134 1.00 4.47 3.64
N MET A 135 0.59 3.67 2.65
CA MET A 135 1.27 2.43 2.27
C MET A 135 2.70 2.68 1.77
N HIS A 136 2.91 3.72 0.95
CA HIS A 136 4.23 4.10 0.46
C HIS A 136 5.20 4.42 1.60
N HIS A 137 4.81 5.29 2.54
CA HIS A 137 5.68 5.65 3.65
C HIS A 137 5.81 4.55 4.71
N ARG A 138 4.80 3.69 4.87
CA ARG A 138 4.92 2.48 5.67
C ARG A 138 6.02 1.55 5.14
N ALA A 139 6.18 1.43 3.81
CA ALA A 139 7.26 0.64 3.23
C ALA A 139 8.65 1.18 3.62
N GLN A 140 8.81 2.52 3.65
CA GLN A 140 10.03 3.17 4.12
C GLN A 140 10.25 2.93 5.61
N ALA A 141 9.22 3.13 6.45
CA ALA A 141 9.29 2.87 7.89
C ALA A 141 9.70 1.41 8.19
N LEU A 142 9.17 0.44 7.44
CA LEU A 142 9.57 -0.97 7.58
C LEU A 142 11.03 -1.21 7.20
N SER A 143 11.57 -0.52 6.20
CA SER A 143 13.00 -0.62 5.86
C SER A 143 13.89 -0.07 6.98
N TYR A 144 13.51 1.03 7.64
CA TYR A 144 14.17 1.49 8.87
C TYR A 144 14.11 0.41 9.97
N LEU A 145 12.90 -0.06 10.30
CA LEU A 145 12.68 -1.03 11.37
C LEU A 145 13.48 -2.33 11.16
N LYS A 146 13.53 -2.84 9.93
CA LYS A 146 14.31 -4.04 9.58
C LYS A 146 15.78 -3.89 9.93
N SER A 147 16.37 -2.74 9.64
CA SER A 147 17.78 -2.47 9.93
C SER A 147 18.08 -2.36 11.42
N PHE A 148 17.07 -2.06 12.25
CA PHE A 148 17.15 -2.11 13.71
C PHE A 148 16.86 -3.51 14.27
N GLY A 149 16.83 -4.54 13.41
CA GLY A 149 16.54 -5.93 13.80
C GLY A 149 15.06 -6.19 14.11
N ARG A 150 14.16 -5.24 13.84
CA ARG A 150 12.73 -5.40 14.08
C ARG A 150 12.10 -6.18 12.91
N LYS A 151 11.21 -7.12 13.22
CA LYS A 151 10.47 -7.91 12.24
C LYS A 151 8.99 -7.85 12.56
N VAL A 152 8.15 -7.63 11.55
CA VAL A 152 6.70 -7.84 11.65
C VAL A 152 6.44 -9.32 11.41
N PRO A 153 5.83 -10.06 12.36
CA PRO A 153 5.32 -11.39 12.07
C PRO A 153 4.24 -11.34 10.98
N GLY A 154 4.40 -12.13 9.91
CA GLY A 154 3.48 -12.14 8.76
C GLY A 154 3.73 -11.04 7.74
N GLY A 155 3.56 -9.79 8.15
CA GLY A 155 3.66 -8.61 7.29
C GLY A 155 2.55 -7.59 7.60
N LEU A 156 2.54 -6.47 6.86
CA LEU A 156 1.53 -5.40 7.01
C LEU A 156 0.66 -5.22 5.77
N ASP A 157 0.77 -6.12 4.81
CA ASP A 157 -0.08 -6.16 3.62
C ASP A 157 -1.55 -6.35 3.97
N TYR A 158 -2.42 -5.93 3.04
CA TYR A 158 -3.87 -5.97 3.22
C TYR A 158 -4.39 -7.38 3.55
N LEU A 159 -3.78 -8.41 2.98
CA LEU A 159 -4.16 -9.79 3.29
C LEU A 159 -3.89 -10.18 4.74
N PHE A 160 -2.78 -9.73 5.36
CA PHE A 160 -2.51 -10.02 6.77
C PHE A 160 -3.56 -9.36 7.68
N TYR A 161 -4.04 -8.18 7.31
CA TYR A 161 -5.21 -7.59 7.94
C TYR A 161 -6.46 -8.48 7.76
N LYS A 162 -6.66 -9.05 6.58
CA LYS A 162 -7.75 -10.02 6.34
C LYS A 162 -7.57 -11.37 7.02
N ILE A 163 -6.36 -11.73 7.46
CA ILE A 163 -6.18 -12.87 8.36
C ILE A 163 -6.64 -12.52 9.78
N ALA A 164 -6.27 -11.32 10.26
CA ALA A 164 -6.66 -10.86 11.59
C ALA A 164 -8.18 -10.57 11.68
N TYR A 165 -8.76 -10.04 10.61
CA TYR A 165 -10.17 -9.63 10.48
C TYR A 165 -10.81 -10.29 9.25
N PRO A 166 -11.11 -11.61 9.31
CA PRO A 166 -11.52 -12.39 8.15
C PRO A 166 -12.93 -12.04 7.66
N SER A 167 -13.07 -12.07 6.33
CA SER A 167 -14.31 -11.83 5.57
C SER A 167 -14.89 -13.11 4.93
N CYS A 168 -14.18 -14.23 5.09
CA CYS A 168 -14.57 -15.58 4.70
C CYS A 168 -14.47 -16.50 5.92
N GLU A 169 -15.28 -17.55 5.96
CA GLU A 169 -15.13 -18.59 6.96
C GLU A 169 -13.83 -19.36 6.69
N VAL A 170 -12.93 -19.32 7.67
CA VAL A 170 -11.67 -20.05 7.63
C VAL A 170 -11.80 -21.22 8.63
N PRO A 171 -11.69 -22.49 8.19
CA PRO A 171 -11.78 -23.62 9.09
C PRO A 171 -10.74 -23.55 10.21
N GLU A 172 -11.09 -23.95 11.44
CA GLU A 172 -10.18 -23.91 12.59
C GLU A 172 -8.86 -24.65 12.31
N ALA A 173 -8.92 -25.76 11.56
CA ALA A 173 -7.74 -26.51 11.11
C ALA A 173 -6.77 -25.69 10.24
N SER A 174 -7.25 -24.63 9.59
CA SER A 174 -6.44 -23.67 8.81
C SER A 174 -5.93 -22.52 9.69
N LEU A 175 -6.61 -22.19 10.80
CA LEU A 175 -6.22 -21.12 11.72
C LEU A 175 -5.04 -21.50 12.63
N GLN A 176 -5.01 -22.74 13.13
CA GLN A 176 -3.96 -23.17 14.05
C GLN A 176 -2.53 -23.07 13.45
N PRO A 177 -2.28 -23.49 12.19
CA PRO A 177 -1.01 -23.26 11.54
C PRO A 177 -0.68 -21.77 11.35
N LEU A 178 -1.67 -20.92 11.08
CA LEU A 178 -1.43 -19.47 10.93
C LEU A 178 -0.99 -18.84 12.27
N ARG A 179 -1.61 -19.25 13.38
CA ARG A 179 -1.22 -18.79 14.73
C ARG A 179 0.19 -19.24 15.11
N SER A 180 0.61 -20.44 14.72
CA SER A 180 1.97 -20.93 15.02
C SER A 180 3.06 -20.15 14.27
N TYR A 181 2.70 -19.48 13.17
CA TYR A 181 3.55 -18.52 12.45
C TYR A 181 3.58 -17.12 13.10
N GLY A 182 2.93 -16.94 14.25
CA GLY A 182 2.89 -15.67 14.98
C GLY A 182 1.90 -14.65 14.39
N LEU A 183 0.96 -15.10 13.55
CA LEU A 183 -0.06 -14.24 12.96
C LEU A 183 -1.19 -13.97 13.96
N GLU A 184 -1.70 -12.74 13.92
CA GLU A 184 -3.02 -12.44 14.47
C GLU A 184 -4.07 -13.01 13.53
N VAL A 185 -4.93 -13.86 14.08
CA VAL A 185 -5.83 -14.70 13.29
C VAL A 185 -7.22 -14.65 13.91
N ALA A 186 -8.20 -14.14 13.15
CA ALA A 186 -9.60 -14.02 13.58
C ALA A 186 -9.75 -13.38 14.97
N THR A 187 -9.07 -12.25 15.20
CA THR A 187 -9.07 -11.54 16.50
C THR A 187 -10.35 -10.73 16.71
N ALA A 188 -11.05 -10.40 15.63
CA ALA A 188 -12.41 -9.85 15.63
C ALA A 188 -13.12 -10.15 14.30
N GLU A 189 -14.42 -9.82 14.22
CA GLU A 189 -15.15 -9.92 12.96
C GLU A 189 -14.56 -9.00 11.88
N GLY A 190 -14.39 -9.54 10.67
CA GLY A 190 -13.98 -8.76 9.51
C GLY A 190 -15.10 -7.99 8.84
N ARG A 191 -14.67 -7.03 8.02
CA ARG A 191 -15.50 -6.29 7.08
C ARG A 191 -15.46 -6.97 5.72
N ILE A 192 -16.55 -6.86 4.97
CA ILE A 192 -16.66 -7.34 3.58
C ILE A 192 -16.75 -6.11 2.68
N PRO A 193 -15.70 -5.78 1.92
CA PRO A 193 -15.76 -4.66 1.00
C PRO A 193 -16.63 -5.05 -0.21
N HIS A 194 -17.68 -4.28 -0.47
CA HIS A 194 -18.47 -4.44 -1.69
C HIS A 194 -17.61 -4.18 -2.91
N PHE A 195 -17.80 -5.00 -3.94
CA PHE A 195 -17.17 -4.76 -5.23
C PHE A 195 -17.65 -3.42 -5.81
N ASP A 196 -16.69 -2.55 -6.14
CA ASP A 196 -16.91 -1.34 -6.92
C ASP A 196 -15.92 -1.40 -8.08
N ARG A 197 -16.44 -1.78 -9.26
CA ARG A 197 -15.64 -1.94 -10.47
C ARG A 197 -14.87 -0.66 -10.80
N SER A 198 -15.55 0.48 -10.78
CA SER A 198 -14.96 1.77 -11.15
C SER A 198 -13.82 2.15 -10.21
N ARG A 199 -13.95 1.85 -8.91
CA ARG A 199 -12.86 2.07 -7.94
C ARG A 199 -11.68 1.12 -8.16
N ILE A 200 -11.93 -0.14 -8.50
CA ILE A 200 -10.87 -1.11 -8.82
C ILE A 200 -10.13 -0.71 -10.09
N GLU A 201 -10.85 -0.37 -11.17
CA GLU A 201 -10.28 0.09 -12.44
C GLU A 201 -9.44 1.36 -12.22
N PHE A 202 -9.96 2.33 -11.45
CA PHE A 202 -9.21 3.52 -11.05
C PHE A 202 -7.88 3.16 -10.38
N TYR A 203 -7.90 2.21 -9.44
CA TYR A 203 -6.72 1.88 -8.66
C TYR A 203 -5.65 1.16 -9.50
N PHE A 204 -6.08 0.29 -10.43
CA PHE A 204 -5.15 -0.36 -11.37
C PHE A 204 -4.63 0.59 -12.44
N ALA A 205 -5.44 1.51 -12.97
CA ALA A 205 -4.98 2.55 -13.89
C ALA A 205 -3.88 3.41 -13.25
N TYR A 206 -4.07 3.84 -12.00
CA TYR A 206 -3.01 4.48 -11.22
C TYR A 206 -1.77 3.58 -11.07
N SER A 207 -1.97 2.30 -10.72
CA SER A 207 -0.89 1.34 -10.50
C SER A 207 -0.01 1.20 -11.74
N GLU A 208 -0.62 1.12 -12.93
CA GLU A 208 0.05 1.08 -14.23
C GLU A 208 0.83 2.37 -14.50
N TRP A 209 0.20 3.55 -14.35
CA TRP A 209 0.86 4.86 -14.51
C TRP A 209 2.08 5.02 -13.59
N ALA A 210 1.96 4.56 -12.34
CA ALA A 210 3.04 4.64 -11.36
C ALA A 210 4.17 3.67 -11.70
N MET A 211 3.84 2.47 -12.20
CA MET A 211 4.82 1.48 -12.62
C MET A 211 5.59 1.94 -13.86
N ASP A 212 4.92 2.57 -14.82
CA ASP A 212 5.58 3.13 -16.02
C ASP A 212 6.66 4.15 -15.66
N ARG A 213 6.44 4.99 -14.64
CA ARG A 213 7.49 5.90 -14.12
C ARG A 213 8.67 5.16 -13.53
N VAL A 214 8.41 4.10 -12.76
CA VAL A 214 9.49 3.29 -12.18
C VAL A 214 10.30 2.61 -13.29
N PHE A 215 9.63 2.07 -14.32
CA PHE A 215 10.32 1.54 -15.51
C PHE A 215 11.11 2.61 -16.26
N ALA A 216 10.57 3.82 -16.40
CA ALA A 216 11.28 4.93 -17.03
C ALA A 216 12.56 5.29 -16.28
N GLY A 217 12.50 5.42 -14.95
CA GLY A 217 13.70 5.64 -14.13
C GLY A 217 14.69 4.48 -14.20
N ALA A 218 14.20 3.22 -14.20
CA ALA A 218 15.07 2.06 -14.36
C ALA A 218 15.78 2.02 -15.74
N ALA A 219 15.15 2.57 -16.79
CA ALA A 219 15.72 2.62 -18.13
C ALA A 219 16.89 3.62 -18.27
N GLU A 220 17.08 4.53 -17.31
CA GLU A 220 18.23 5.43 -17.25
C GLU A 220 19.51 4.72 -16.77
N LEU A 221 19.39 3.53 -16.19
CA LEU A 221 20.50 2.75 -15.65
C LEU A 221 21.10 1.81 -16.70
N ALA A 222 22.40 1.54 -16.58
CA ALA A 222 23.01 0.41 -17.29
C ALA A 222 22.51 -0.92 -16.70
N GLU A 223 22.33 -1.94 -17.54
CA GLU A 223 21.79 -3.26 -17.13
C GLU A 223 22.42 -3.83 -15.84
N PRO A 224 23.75 -3.84 -15.64
CA PRO A 224 24.35 -4.36 -14.40
C PRO A 224 23.98 -3.57 -13.13
N GLN A 225 23.60 -2.28 -13.24
CA GLN A 225 23.19 -1.48 -12.09
C GLN A 225 21.81 -1.90 -11.55
N LEU A 226 20.97 -2.53 -12.38
CA LEU A 226 19.68 -3.07 -11.93
C LEU A 226 19.86 -4.21 -10.90
N ASP A 227 21.03 -4.86 -10.92
CA ASP A 227 21.40 -5.97 -10.04
C ASP A 227 22.23 -5.53 -8.82
N GLN A 228 22.43 -4.22 -8.63
CA GLN A 228 23.07 -3.69 -7.42
C GLN A 228 22.31 -4.16 -6.17
N ALA A 229 23.05 -4.60 -5.16
CA ALA A 229 22.49 -5.07 -3.91
C ALA A 229 21.98 -3.90 -3.03
N PHE A 230 20.79 -4.07 -2.47
CA PHE A 230 20.18 -3.16 -1.50
C PHE A 230 19.63 -3.93 -0.30
N ASP A 231 19.70 -3.35 0.90
CA ASP A 231 19.04 -3.91 2.09
C ASP A 231 17.55 -3.50 2.17
N MET A 232 16.81 -3.74 1.09
CA MET A 232 15.36 -3.51 1.01
C MET A 232 14.71 -4.35 -0.08
N GLY A 233 13.40 -4.54 0.02
CA GLY A 233 12.63 -5.34 -0.92
C GLY A 233 13.21 -6.73 -1.12
N THR A 234 13.30 -7.14 -2.39
CA THR A 234 13.87 -8.42 -2.82
C THR A 234 15.37 -8.36 -3.15
N GLY A 235 16.07 -7.33 -2.66
CA GLY A 235 17.53 -7.25 -2.66
C GLY A 235 18.16 -6.54 -3.87
N SER A 236 17.45 -6.35 -4.98
CA SER A 236 17.89 -5.53 -6.11
C SER A 236 16.70 -4.88 -6.82
N LEU A 237 16.95 -3.86 -7.64
CA LEU A 237 15.89 -3.21 -8.42
C LEU A 237 15.27 -4.20 -9.41
N ARG A 238 16.08 -5.00 -10.12
CA ARG A 238 15.59 -6.03 -11.06
C ARG A 238 14.70 -7.04 -10.35
N ASN A 239 15.15 -7.57 -9.21
CA ASN A 239 14.37 -8.55 -8.46
C ASN A 239 13.04 -7.95 -7.97
N ASN A 240 13.01 -6.67 -7.63
CA ASN A 240 11.81 -6.04 -7.09
C ASN A 240 10.79 -5.74 -8.19
N LEU A 241 11.25 -5.32 -9.37
CA LEU A 241 10.43 -5.21 -10.57
C LEU A 241 9.87 -6.58 -10.98
N GLN A 242 10.69 -7.63 -10.98
CA GLN A 242 10.27 -8.98 -11.34
C GLN A 242 9.24 -9.52 -10.36
N HIS A 243 9.47 -9.33 -9.05
CA HIS A 243 8.54 -9.72 -7.99
C HIS A 243 7.14 -9.12 -8.18
N MET A 244 7.04 -7.85 -8.60
CA MET A 244 5.74 -7.23 -8.89
C MET A 244 5.07 -7.84 -10.13
N ILE A 245 5.81 -8.14 -11.20
CA ILE A 245 5.26 -8.83 -12.39
C ILE A 245 4.78 -10.24 -12.03
N ASP A 246 5.55 -10.95 -11.20
CA ASP A 246 5.21 -12.28 -10.73
C ASP A 246 3.97 -12.27 -9.84
N ALA A 247 3.82 -11.25 -8.99
CA ALA A 247 2.61 -11.06 -8.20
C ALA A 247 1.36 -10.87 -9.08
N GLU A 248 1.44 -10.04 -10.12
CA GLU A 248 0.33 -9.85 -11.08
C GLU A 248 -0.07 -11.18 -11.74
N ARG A 249 0.91 -11.93 -12.24
CA ARG A 249 0.69 -13.22 -12.90
C ARG A 249 0.13 -14.26 -11.93
N TRP A 250 0.70 -14.33 -10.74
CA TRP A 250 0.32 -15.30 -9.73
C TRP A 250 -1.11 -15.07 -9.24
N TRP A 251 -1.51 -13.82 -9.02
CA TRP A 251 -2.89 -13.50 -8.65
C TRP A 251 -3.89 -13.82 -9.76
N LEU A 252 -3.56 -13.54 -11.03
CA LEU A 252 -4.39 -13.95 -12.16
C LEU A 252 -4.60 -15.46 -12.19
N GLY A 253 -3.54 -16.24 -11.96
CA GLY A 253 -3.64 -17.70 -11.80
C GLY A 253 -4.59 -18.09 -10.67
N ASN A 254 -4.39 -17.55 -9.47
CA ASN A 254 -5.23 -17.87 -8.31
C ASN A 254 -6.70 -17.48 -8.53
N TRP A 255 -6.97 -16.37 -9.21
CA TRP A 255 -8.32 -16.00 -9.62
C TRP A 255 -8.91 -17.01 -10.61
N ALA A 256 -8.11 -17.57 -11.51
CA ALA A 256 -8.50 -18.69 -12.38
C ALA A 256 -8.50 -20.07 -11.66
N ALA A 257 -8.34 -20.10 -10.33
CA ALA A 257 -8.22 -21.31 -9.51
C ALA A 257 -6.98 -22.18 -9.80
N ASP A 258 -5.96 -21.60 -10.44
CA ASP A 258 -4.62 -22.15 -10.53
C ASP A 258 -3.92 -21.96 -9.17
N ARG A 259 -3.91 -23.02 -8.35
CA ARG A 259 -3.33 -23.04 -6.99
C ARG A 259 -1.81 -23.23 -7.00
N SER A 260 -1.15 -22.72 -8.02
CA SER A 260 0.30 -22.82 -8.17
C SER A 260 1.02 -22.04 -7.07
N ALA A 261 2.19 -22.52 -6.66
CA ALA A 261 3.03 -21.81 -5.71
C ALA A 261 3.55 -20.49 -6.32
N PHE A 262 3.79 -19.49 -5.46
CA PHE A 262 4.42 -18.24 -5.90
C PHE A 262 5.79 -18.55 -6.53
N PRO A 263 6.08 -18.03 -7.74
CA PRO A 263 7.32 -18.35 -8.44
C PRO A 263 8.54 -17.89 -7.61
N ARG A 264 9.59 -18.70 -7.61
CA ARG A 264 10.86 -18.38 -6.95
C ARG A 264 12.00 -18.41 -7.95
N GLY A 265 12.61 -17.25 -8.20
CA GLY A 265 13.87 -17.16 -8.94
C GLY A 265 13.74 -17.59 -10.40
N GLU A 266 13.36 -16.65 -11.26
CA GLU A 266 13.62 -16.78 -12.69
C GLU A 266 14.95 -16.11 -13.04
N GLU A 267 15.58 -16.55 -14.14
CA GLU A 267 16.80 -15.94 -14.68
C GLU A 267 16.64 -14.41 -14.84
N PRO A 268 17.70 -13.61 -14.60
CA PRO A 268 17.63 -12.17 -14.77
C PRO A 268 17.15 -11.79 -16.17
N ARG A 269 15.95 -11.21 -16.25
CA ARG A 269 15.36 -10.74 -17.50
C ARG A 269 15.83 -9.34 -17.82
N SER A 270 16.05 -9.02 -19.10
CA SER A 270 16.31 -7.63 -19.52
C SER A 270 15.15 -6.73 -19.14
N LEU A 271 15.43 -5.44 -18.91
CA LEU A 271 14.39 -4.47 -18.54
C LEU A 271 13.28 -4.39 -19.60
N SER A 272 13.65 -4.50 -20.89
CA SER A 272 12.71 -4.55 -22.01
C SER A 272 11.75 -5.74 -21.93
N SER A 273 12.27 -6.95 -21.69
CA SER A 273 11.43 -8.15 -21.57
C SER A 273 10.51 -8.07 -20.36
N MET A 274 10.99 -7.50 -19.25
CA MET A 274 10.15 -7.28 -18.06
C MET A 274 9.00 -6.31 -18.34
N ARG A 275 9.26 -5.22 -19.08
CA ARG A 275 8.22 -4.26 -19.46
C ARG A 275 7.16 -4.87 -20.38
N GLU A 276 7.58 -5.66 -21.37
CA GLU A 276 6.66 -6.38 -22.26
C GLU A 276 5.78 -7.38 -21.49
N GLN A 277 6.37 -8.12 -20.56
CA GLN A 277 5.63 -9.05 -19.70
C GLN A 277 4.66 -8.32 -18.77
N TYR A 278 5.07 -7.18 -18.20
CA TYR A 278 4.19 -6.35 -17.39
C TYR A 278 2.99 -5.85 -18.18
N ALA A 279 3.20 -5.35 -19.41
CA ALA A 279 2.11 -4.89 -20.27
C ALA A 279 1.13 -6.03 -20.63
N MET A 280 1.66 -7.21 -20.97
CA MET A 280 0.85 -8.39 -21.26
C MET A 280 -0.01 -8.82 -20.06
N VAL A 281 0.58 -8.90 -18.86
CA VAL A 281 -0.15 -9.32 -17.66
C VAL A 281 -1.17 -8.27 -17.21
N CYS A 282 -0.88 -6.98 -17.37
CA CYS A 282 -1.87 -5.91 -17.14
C CYS A 282 -3.06 -6.05 -18.09
N GLY A 283 -2.84 -6.34 -19.37
CA GLY A 283 -3.94 -6.57 -20.33
C GLY A 283 -4.84 -7.74 -19.93
N GLN A 284 -4.25 -8.85 -19.49
CA GLN A 284 -5.00 -10.01 -18.97
C GLN A 284 -5.78 -9.67 -17.70
N ARG A 285 -5.17 -8.94 -16.77
CA ARG A 285 -5.82 -8.47 -15.55
C ARG A 285 -7.00 -7.56 -15.85
N ASN A 286 -6.83 -6.59 -16.74
CA ASN A 286 -7.87 -5.62 -17.05
C ASN A 286 -9.06 -6.33 -17.70
N GLN A 287 -8.83 -7.28 -18.62
CA GLN A 287 -9.88 -8.14 -19.16
C GLN A 287 -10.59 -8.97 -18.08
N PHE A 288 -9.84 -9.50 -17.10
CA PHE A 288 -10.43 -10.21 -15.97
C PHE A 288 -11.34 -9.29 -15.15
N ILE A 289 -10.87 -8.09 -14.77
CA ILE A 289 -11.66 -7.09 -14.03
C ILE A 289 -12.94 -6.72 -14.79
N GLU A 290 -12.84 -6.49 -16.10
CA GLU A 290 -13.99 -6.19 -16.96
C GLU A 290 -15.04 -7.31 -16.97
N SER A 291 -14.62 -8.57 -16.77
CA SER A 291 -15.50 -9.73 -16.72
C SER A 291 -16.23 -9.91 -15.38
N LEU A 292 -15.82 -9.20 -14.32
CA LEU A 292 -16.36 -9.39 -12.97
C LEU A 292 -17.74 -8.77 -12.77
N ASP A 293 -18.68 -9.55 -12.26
CA ASP A 293 -19.90 -9.08 -11.62
C ASP A 293 -19.78 -9.20 -10.09
N ASP A 294 -20.79 -8.70 -9.36
CA ASP A 294 -20.79 -8.74 -7.89
C ASP A 294 -20.57 -10.16 -7.34
N LYS A 295 -21.17 -11.18 -7.99
CA LYS A 295 -21.09 -12.57 -7.56
C LYS A 295 -19.68 -13.14 -7.75
N SER A 296 -19.07 -12.91 -8.90
CA SER A 296 -17.74 -13.41 -9.23
C SER A 296 -16.64 -12.64 -8.49
N ALA A 297 -16.85 -11.36 -8.18
CA ALA A 297 -15.99 -10.56 -7.33
C ALA A 297 -16.06 -10.98 -5.84
N ASP A 298 -17.22 -11.46 -5.37
CA ASP A 298 -17.38 -12.01 -4.02
C ASP A 298 -16.89 -13.45 -3.85
N ARG A 299 -16.52 -14.13 -4.95
CA ARG A 299 -16.02 -15.50 -4.91
C ARG A 299 -14.79 -15.61 -4.01
N ILE A 300 -14.70 -16.72 -3.28
CA ILE A 300 -13.55 -17.07 -2.45
C ILE A 300 -12.44 -17.71 -3.28
N VAL A 301 -11.22 -17.21 -3.11
CA VAL A 301 -9.98 -17.82 -3.59
C VAL A 301 -9.16 -18.31 -2.42
N TYR A 302 -8.46 -19.43 -2.61
CA TYR A 302 -7.60 -20.06 -1.61
C TYR A 302 -6.16 -19.95 -2.07
N VAL A 303 -5.29 -19.39 -1.24
CA VAL A 303 -3.92 -19.06 -1.60
C VAL A 303 -2.96 -19.36 -0.45
N ALA A 304 -1.72 -19.75 -0.79
CA ALA A 304 -0.65 -19.99 0.18
C ALA A 304 0.53 -19.04 -0.10
N ILE A 305 0.78 -18.08 0.82
CA ILE A 305 1.82 -17.05 0.68
C ILE A 305 3.00 -17.40 1.59
N GLY A 306 3.80 -18.39 1.18
CA GLY A 306 4.99 -18.82 1.94
C GLY A 306 4.69 -19.50 3.28
N GLY A 307 3.43 -19.84 3.55
CA GLY A 307 2.94 -20.47 4.77
C GLY A 307 1.66 -21.26 4.51
N PRO A 308 0.84 -21.53 5.55
CA PRO A 308 -0.42 -22.23 5.42
C PRO A 308 -1.38 -21.56 4.42
N GLU A 309 -2.21 -22.36 3.75
CA GLU A 309 -3.27 -21.84 2.87
C GLU A 309 -4.29 -21.01 3.66
N ASN A 310 -4.77 -19.92 3.06
CA ASN A 310 -5.85 -19.10 3.59
C ASN A 310 -6.81 -18.67 2.47
N CYS A 311 -7.98 -18.15 2.83
CA CYS A 311 -9.00 -17.68 1.90
C CYS A 311 -9.15 -16.17 1.87
N TYR A 312 -9.53 -15.64 0.71
CA TYR A 312 -9.86 -14.23 0.50
C TYR A 312 -10.93 -14.09 -0.58
N ARG A 313 -11.65 -12.96 -0.60
CA ARG A 313 -12.52 -12.62 -1.75
C ARG A 313 -11.70 -12.12 -2.92
N VAL A 314 -12.22 -12.28 -4.15
CA VAL A 314 -11.60 -11.70 -5.35
C VAL A 314 -11.44 -10.17 -5.18
N THR A 315 -12.47 -9.47 -4.71
CA THR A 315 -12.39 -8.02 -4.41
C THR A 315 -11.23 -7.66 -3.47
N GLU A 316 -11.00 -8.45 -2.42
CA GLU A 316 -9.95 -8.18 -1.43
C GLU A 316 -8.55 -8.44 -1.98
N SER A 317 -8.41 -9.49 -2.79
CA SER A 317 -7.14 -9.80 -3.44
C SER A 317 -6.78 -8.79 -4.54
N LEU A 318 -7.76 -8.19 -5.21
CA LEU A 318 -7.55 -7.05 -6.12
C LEU A 318 -7.00 -5.82 -5.37
N VAL A 319 -7.60 -5.47 -4.23
CA VAL A 319 -7.13 -4.37 -3.36
C VAL A 319 -5.72 -4.65 -2.84
N GLN A 320 -5.47 -5.89 -2.39
CA GLN A 320 -4.14 -6.34 -1.99
C GLN A 320 -3.11 -6.10 -3.10
N LEU A 321 -3.39 -6.55 -4.32
CA LEU A 321 -2.40 -6.51 -5.39
C LEU A 321 -1.95 -5.08 -5.70
N CYS A 322 -2.90 -4.14 -5.76
CA CYS A 322 -2.58 -2.72 -5.91
C CYS A 322 -1.74 -2.17 -4.73
N GLY A 323 -2.16 -2.44 -3.49
CA GLY A 323 -1.47 -1.95 -2.29
C GLY A 323 -0.06 -2.55 -2.12
N HIS A 324 0.09 -3.85 -2.45
CA HIS A 324 1.37 -4.55 -2.49
C HIS A 324 2.29 -3.95 -3.55
N GLY A 325 1.76 -3.65 -4.74
CA GLY A 325 2.47 -2.91 -5.78
C GLY A 325 2.96 -1.56 -5.27
N THR A 326 2.14 -0.81 -4.53
CA THR A 326 2.57 0.48 -3.94
C THR A 326 3.72 0.32 -2.95
N HIS A 327 3.69 -0.71 -2.10
CA HIS A 327 4.80 -1.01 -1.18
C HIS A 327 6.11 -1.24 -1.93
N HIS A 328 6.10 -2.11 -2.96
CA HIS A 328 7.31 -2.44 -3.71
C HIS A 328 7.76 -1.31 -4.63
N ARG A 329 6.85 -0.52 -5.20
CA ARG A 329 7.20 0.72 -5.94
C ARG A 329 7.88 1.74 -5.05
N ALA A 330 7.46 1.89 -3.79
CA ALA A 330 8.13 2.77 -2.84
C ALA A 330 9.60 2.37 -2.60
N GLN A 331 9.87 1.07 -2.52
CA GLN A 331 11.23 0.54 -2.43
C GLN A 331 12.02 0.79 -3.72
N CYS A 332 11.42 0.55 -4.89
CA CYS A 332 12.07 0.83 -6.18
C CYS A 332 12.45 2.31 -6.32
N ALA A 333 11.54 3.22 -5.97
CA ALA A 333 11.80 4.66 -5.99
C ALA A 333 12.97 5.04 -5.08
N ASN A 334 13.10 4.38 -3.91
CA ASN A 334 14.24 4.62 -3.02
C ASN A 334 15.55 4.04 -3.56
N MET A 335 15.54 2.83 -4.14
CA MET A 335 16.71 2.24 -4.81
C MET A 335 17.19 3.13 -5.97
N LEU A 336 16.27 3.58 -6.82
CA LEU A 336 16.57 4.47 -7.95
C LEU A 336 17.19 5.78 -7.48
N ARG A 337 16.67 6.37 -6.40
CA ARG A 337 17.25 7.59 -5.81
C ARG A 337 18.68 7.39 -5.30
N GLN A 338 18.98 6.25 -4.67
CA GLN A 338 20.35 5.92 -4.24
C GLN A 338 21.31 5.72 -5.42
N LEU A 339 20.78 5.41 -6.61
CA LEU A 339 21.53 5.35 -7.87
C LEU A 339 21.59 6.70 -8.60
N GLY A 340 21.08 7.78 -7.99
CA GLY A 340 21.08 9.12 -8.57
C GLY A 340 19.92 9.39 -9.55
N ILE A 341 18.94 8.49 -9.65
CA ILE A 341 17.78 8.62 -10.55
C ILE A 341 16.55 9.10 -9.78
N ALA A 342 15.93 10.18 -10.24
CA ALA A 342 14.71 10.74 -9.66
C ALA A 342 13.47 10.33 -10.46
N VAL A 343 12.64 9.46 -9.89
CA VAL A 343 11.38 8.97 -10.51
C VAL A 343 10.25 10.03 -10.49
N GLY A 344 10.40 11.08 -9.68
CA GLY A 344 9.36 12.06 -9.42
C GLY A 344 8.30 11.56 -8.43
N TRP A 345 7.17 12.26 -8.36
CA TRP A 345 6.06 11.90 -7.48
C TRP A 345 5.28 10.70 -8.04
N LEU A 346 5.04 9.71 -7.19
CA LEU A 346 4.22 8.53 -7.52
C LEU A 346 2.83 8.61 -6.89
N ASP A 347 2.42 9.78 -6.42
CA ASP A 347 1.14 9.97 -5.74
C ASP A 347 -0.05 9.97 -6.69
N ILE A 348 -1.16 9.37 -6.26
CA ILE A 348 -2.45 9.43 -6.99
C ILE A 348 -2.83 10.89 -7.30
N VAL A 349 -2.64 11.83 -6.36
CA VAL A 349 -2.94 13.25 -6.64
C VAL A 349 -2.08 13.82 -7.76
N GLN A 350 -0.83 13.34 -7.92
CA GLN A 350 0.00 13.77 -9.05
C GLN A 350 -0.53 13.18 -10.35
N TRP A 351 -0.87 11.89 -10.38
CA TRP A 351 -1.48 11.25 -11.54
C TRP A 351 -2.74 12.00 -12.00
N LEU A 352 -3.65 12.30 -11.07
CA LEU A 352 -4.89 13.02 -11.36
C LEU A 352 -4.67 14.44 -11.91
N ARG A 353 -3.54 15.06 -11.63
CA ARG A 353 -3.19 16.38 -12.18
C ARG A 353 -2.69 16.32 -13.61
N GLU A 354 -2.12 15.19 -14.01
CA GLU A 354 -1.56 14.99 -15.35
C GLU A 354 -2.59 14.45 -16.34
N GLU A 355 -3.60 13.74 -15.85
CA GLU A 355 -4.75 13.27 -16.65
C GLU A 355 -5.79 14.37 -16.94
N LYS A 356 -5.63 15.55 -16.34
CA LYS A 356 -6.44 16.75 -16.60
C LYS A 356 -5.76 17.66 -17.59
#